data_AF-B9HX01-F1
#
_entry.id   AF-B9HX01-F1
#
_cell.length_a   1.000
_cell.length_b   1.000
_cell.length_c   1.000
_cell.angle_alpha   90.00
_cell.angle_beta   90.00
_cell.angle_gamma   90.00
#
_symmetry.space_group_name_H-M   'P 1'
#
loop_
_entity.id
_entity.type
_entity.pdbx_description
1 polymer ?
#
loop_
_entity_poly.entity_id
_entity_poly.type
_entity_poly.pdbx_seq_one_letter_code
_entity_poly.pdbx_strand_id
1 'polypeptide(L)'
;MGVIAYEREVNTTIPPAKMFKALAIDGNDIVAKVFPQAIKNIVNLDGDGGPGTIKQINFDEDKENFTYAYSMVEGDALTNKFHMRLNLSPPLKEDGSICRSSTKYYTIEDNEINKVEIKSDKERSMGVFKAIETYLLANPDA
;
A
#
# COMPACT_ATOMS: atom_id res chain seq x y z
N MET A 1 -20.55 9.56 -9.54
CA MET A 1 -19.32 8.81 -9.22
C MET A 1 -19.61 7.83 -8.10
N GLY A 2 -19.47 6.53 -8.36
CA GLY A 2 -19.64 5.51 -7.33
C GLY A 2 -18.42 5.47 -6.41
N VAL A 3 -18.63 5.12 -5.13
CA VAL A 3 -17.54 4.92 -4.15
C VAL A 3 -17.78 3.64 -3.35
N ILE A 4 -16.71 2.86 -3.16
CA ILE A 4 -16.68 1.75 -2.20
C ILE A 4 -15.53 1.98 -1.23
N ALA A 5 -15.82 1.92 0.06
CA ALA A 5 -14.83 1.97 1.12
C ALA A 5 -14.53 0.57 1.65
N TYR A 6 -13.28 0.34 2.02
CA TYR A 6 -12.82 -0.89 2.67
C TYR A 6 -11.89 -0.53 3.81
N GLU A 7 -12.10 -1.17 4.95
CA GLU A 7 -11.24 -1.02 6.13
C GLU A 7 -10.66 -2.39 6.51
N ARG A 8 -9.44 -2.36 7.01
CA ARG A 8 -8.72 -3.54 7.47
C ARG A 8 -7.85 -3.17 8.66
N GLU A 9 -7.81 -4.07 9.64
CA GLU A 9 -6.89 -4.03 10.76
C GLU A 9 -6.05 -5.32 10.75
N VAL A 10 -4.74 -5.19 10.93
CA VAL A 10 -3.80 -6.32 11.04
C VAL A 10 -2.85 -6.07 12.21
N ASN A 11 -2.75 -7.05 13.10
CA ASN A 11 -1.78 -7.04 14.19
C ASN A 11 -0.45 -7.65 13.72
N THR A 12 0.65 -7.06 14.16
CA THR A 12 2.01 -7.58 13.97
C THR A 12 2.82 -7.39 15.24
N THR A 13 3.81 -8.25 15.47
CA THR A 13 4.76 -8.11 16.58
C THR A 13 5.85 -7.07 16.29
N ILE A 14 5.86 -6.48 15.10
CA ILE A 14 6.85 -5.48 14.69
C ILE A 14 6.46 -4.11 15.25
N PRO A 15 7.37 -3.37 15.91
CA PRO A 15 7.09 -2.03 16.43
C PRO A 15 6.61 -1.04 15.37
N PRO A 16 5.77 -0.04 15.72
CA PRO A 16 5.12 0.84 14.74
C PRO A 16 6.13 1.62 13.88
N ALA A 17 7.20 2.13 14.48
CA ALA A 17 8.23 2.88 13.78
C ALA A 17 8.97 2.02 12.72
N LYS A 18 9.30 0.78 13.05
CA LYS A 18 9.99 -0.15 12.15
C LYS A 18 9.07 -0.55 10.99
N MET A 19 7.82 -0.88 11.29
CA MET A 19 6.85 -1.26 10.26
C MET A 19 6.44 -0.07 9.38
N PHE A 20 6.31 1.14 9.95
CA PHE A 20 6.07 2.37 9.20
C PHE A 20 7.22 2.66 8.23
N LYS A 21 8.46 2.61 8.71
CA LYS A 21 9.64 2.79 7.86
C LYS A 21 9.62 1.79 6.71
N ALA A 22 9.35 0.51 6.98
CA ALA A 22 9.34 -0.53 5.95
C ALA A 22 8.20 -0.42 4.93
N LEU A 23 7.03 0.09 5.33
CA LEU A 23 5.87 0.22 4.43
C LEU A 23 5.84 1.55 3.66
N ALA A 24 6.21 2.65 4.31
CA ALA A 24 6.03 4.01 3.79
C ALA A 24 7.33 4.63 3.27
N ILE A 25 8.49 4.30 3.86
CA ILE A 25 9.78 4.93 3.55
C ILE A 25 10.62 4.02 2.65
N ASP A 26 10.91 2.81 3.12
CA ASP A 26 11.77 1.83 2.46
C ASP A 26 10.96 0.85 1.58
N GLY A 27 9.67 1.10 1.37
CA GLY A 27 8.72 0.16 0.76
C GLY A 27 9.17 -0.34 -0.60
N ASN A 28 9.66 0.54 -1.47
CA ASN A 28 10.16 0.16 -2.80
C ASN A 28 11.37 -0.77 -2.71
N ASP A 29 12.33 -0.47 -1.84
CA ASP A 29 13.56 -1.25 -1.68
C ASP A 29 13.28 -2.62 -1.05
N ILE A 30 12.37 -2.68 -0.07
CA ILE A 30 12.01 -3.94 0.57
C ILE A 30 11.18 -4.79 -0.39
N VAL A 31 10.19 -4.22 -1.08
CA VAL A 31 9.40 -4.94 -2.09
C VAL A 31 10.30 -5.51 -3.19
N ALA A 32 11.38 -4.81 -3.57
CA ALA A 32 12.36 -5.31 -4.54
C ALA A 32 13.02 -6.61 -4.07
N LYS A 33 13.33 -6.68 -2.78
CA LYS A 33 13.99 -7.83 -2.14
C LYS A 33 13.02 -8.98 -1.89
N VAL A 34 11.81 -8.69 -1.41
CA VAL A 34 10.83 -9.72 -1.01
C VAL A 34 9.96 -10.22 -2.17
N PHE A 35 9.76 -9.38 -3.17
CA PHE A 35 8.99 -9.68 -4.38
C PHE A 35 9.72 -9.15 -5.62
N PRO A 36 10.88 -9.73 -5.99
CA PRO A 36 11.64 -9.30 -7.17
C PRO A 36 10.83 -9.44 -8.47
N GLN A 37 9.86 -10.35 -8.50
CA GLN A 37 8.93 -10.55 -9.61
C GLN A 37 7.85 -9.45 -9.69
N ALA A 38 7.54 -8.77 -8.58
CA ALA A 38 6.55 -7.69 -8.53
C ALA A 38 7.10 -6.35 -9.05
N ILE A 39 8.43 -6.15 -9.00
CA ILE A 39 9.11 -4.97 -9.55
C ILE A 39 9.51 -5.21 -11.01
N LYS A 40 8.53 -5.53 -11.85
CA LYS A 40 8.68 -5.31 -13.30
C LYS A 40 8.07 -3.99 -13.77
N ASN A 41 7.19 -3.34 -12.99
CA ASN A 41 6.37 -2.22 -13.47
C ASN A 41 6.16 -1.04 -12.49
N ILE A 42 6.97 -0.90 -11.43
CA ILE A 42 6.92 0.32 -10.60
C ILE A 42 7.89 1.35 -11.21
N VAL A 43 7.50 1.95 -12.33
CA VAL A 43 8.11 3.16 -12.88
C VAL A 43 7.23 4.35 -12.52
N ASN A 44 7.94 5.43 -12.15
CA ASN A 44 7.48 6.72 -11.64
C ASN A 44 6.61 7.51 -12.62
N LEU A 45 5.90 8.49 -12.06
CA LEU A 45 5.04 9.59 -12.55
C LEU A 45 4.93 9.94 -14.05
N ASP A 46 5.87 9.61 -14.94
CA ASP A 46 5.66 9.67 -16.40
C ASP A 46 6.57 8.67 -17.14
N GLY A 47 6.04 7.97 -18.13
CA GLY A 47 6.69 6.85 -18.78
C GLY A 47 6.54 5.51 -18.03
N ASP A 48 6.97 4.46 -18.67
CA ASP A 48 5.99 3.59 -19.29
C ASP A 48 6.02 2.17 -18.74
N GLY A 49 7.19 1.72 -18.31
CA GLY A 49 7.50 0.31 -18.55
C GLY A 49 7.49 -0.04 -20.06
N GLY A 50 6.55 0.48 -20.88
CA GLY A 50 6.48 0.64 -22.35
C GLY A 50 5.44 1.74 -22.78
N PRO A 51 5.62 2.57 -23.86
CA PRO A 51 5.42 4.05 -23.89
C PRO A 51 4.03 4.69 -23.60
N GLY A 52 3.93 5.67 -22.67
CA GLY A 52 2.76 6.59 -22.49
C GLY A 52 2.23 6.89 -21.06
N THR A 53 2.84 6.34 -20.00
CA THR A 53 2.19 6.24 -18.67
C THR A 53 2.41 7.44 -17.73
N ILE A 54 1.35 8.13 -17.31
CA ILE A 54 1.39 9.09 -16.18
C ILE A 54 0.75 8.46 -14.94
N LYS A 55 1.46 8.45 -13.80
CA LYS A 55 0.94 7.95 -12.51
C LYS A 55 0.99 9.04 -11.47
N GLN A 56 -0.08 9.83 -11.31
CA GLN A 56 -0.13 10.77 -10.20
C GLN A 56 -0.36 10.01 -8.88
N ILE A 57 0.72 9.89 -8.09
CA ILE A 57 0.68 9.38 -6.72
C ILE A 57 0.96 10.55 -5.78
N ASN A 58 -0.07 10.95 -5.03
CA ASN A 58 0.09 11.96 -3.98
C ASN A 58 0.42 11.21 -2.69
N PHE A 59 1.60 11.43 -2.12
CA PHE A 59 2.00 10.89 -0.83
C PHE A 59 1.81 11.94 0.25
N ASP A 60 1.20 11.55 1.37
CA ASP A 60 1.10 12.36 2.58
C ASP A 60 1.62 11.50 3.74
N GLU A 61 2.81 11.83 4.24
CA GLU A 61 3.45 11.15 5.36
C GLU A 61 3.45 12.00 6.63
N ASP A 62 2.93 11.43 7.71
CA ASP A 62 2.99 11.99 9.05
C ASP A 62 3.76 10.99 9.93
N LYS A 63 5.07 11.27 10.05
CA LYS A 63 6.01 10.44 10.81
C LYS A 63 5.75 10.46 12.30
N GLU A 64 5.19 11.55 12.82
CA GLU A 64 4.88 11.69 14.25
C GLU A 64 3.69 10.80 14.63
N ASN A 65 2.70 10.71 13.73
CA ASN A 65 1.50 9.90 13.94
C ASN A 65 1.51 8.55 13.21
N PHE A 66 2.67 8.11 12.68
CA PHE A 66 2.85 6.91 11.85
C PHE A 66 1.72 6.70 10.83
N THR A 67 1.34 7.79 10.16
CA THR A 67 0.26 7.81 9.17
C THR A 67 0.84 8.04 7.80
N TYR A 68 0.35 7.28 6.83
CA TYR A 68 0.78 7.34 5.45
C TYR A 68 -0.44 7.23 4.56
N ALA A 69 -0.70 8.25 3.74
CA ALA A 69 -1.74 8.19 2.74
C ALA A 69 -1.13 8.26 1.35
N TYR A 70 -1.70 7.48 0.43
CA TYR A 70 -1.41 7.64 -0.98
C TYR A 70 -2.66 7.47 -1.84
N SER A 71 -2.67 8.12 -3.00
CA SER A 71 -3.76 8.00 -3.97
C SER A 71 -3.20 7.53 -5.30
N MET A 72 -3.95 6.72 -6.02
CA MET A 72 -3.66 6.39 -7.41
C MET A 72 -4.86 6.83 -8.25
N VAL A 73 -4.66 7.87 -9.06
CA VAL A 73 -5.74 8.52 -9.81
C VAL A 73 -5.67 8.25 -11.32
N GLU A 74 -4.50 7.86 -11.83
CA GLU A 74 -4.22 7.64 -13.26
C GLU A 74 -3.20 6.49 -13.44
N GLY A 75 -3.36 5.76 -14.55
CA GLY A 75 -2.51 4.64 -14.96
C GLY A 75 -3.26 3.70 -15.90
N ASP A 76 -2.61 3.26 -16.99
CA ASP A 76 -3.26 2.49 -18.07
C ASP A 76 -3.86 1.15 -17.63
N ALA A 77 -3.38 0.61 -16.51
CA ALA A 77 -3.86 -0.64 -15.92
C ALA A 77 -5.00 -0.44 -14.89
N LEU A 78 -5.42 0.80 -14.61
CA LEU A 78 -6.46 1.09 -13.62
C LEU A 78 -7.86 1.01 -14.22
N THR A 79 -8.73 0.22 -13.60
CA THR A 79 -10.19 0.34 -13.86
C THR A 79 -10.91 1.18 -12.80
N ASN A 80 -10.24 1.54 -11.70
CA ASN A 80 -10.75 2.39 -10.64
C ASN A 80 -9.67 3.38 -10.14
N LYS A 81 -10.07 4.58 -9.70
CA LYS A 81 -9.19 5.43 -8.88
C LYS A 81 -9.25 4.95 -7.44
N PHE A 82 -8.17 5.07 -6.68
CA PHE A 82 -8.26 4.80 -5.25
C PHE A 82 -7.47 5.77 -4.39
N HIS A 83 -7.93 5.94 -3.15
CA HIS A 83 -7.24 6.66 -2.10
C HIS A 83 -7.09 5.71 -0.91
N MET A 84 -5.86 5.47 -0.48
CA MET A 84 -5.53 4.63 0.65
C MET A 84 -4.92 5.47 1.77
N ARG A 85 -5.35 5.20 3.00
CA ARG A 85 -4.75 5.72 4.21
C ARG A 85 -4.35 4.56 5.10
N LEU A 86 -3.10 4.58 5.54
CA LEU A 86 -2.48 3.67 6.47
C LEU A 86 -2.21 4.42 7.78
N ASN A 87 -2.47 3.80 8.91
CA ASN A 87 -2.09 4.27 10.23
C ASN A 87 -1.53 3.10 11.02
N LEU A 88 -0.34 3.30 11.61
CA LEU A 88 0.21 2.37 12.58
C LEU A 88 0.10 2.95 13.98
N SER A 89 -0.27 2.11 14.92
CA SER A 89 -0.37 2.48 16.33
C SER A 89 0.17 1.36 17.21
N PRO A 90 0.70 1.67 18.41
CA PRO A 90 1.06 0.65 19.37
C PRO A 90 -0.19 -0.14 19.82
N PRO A 91 -0.08 -1.45 20.10
CA PRO A 91 -1.19 -2.22 20.66
C PRO A 91 -1.50 -1.76 22.09
N LEU A 92 -2.74 -1.96 22.52
CA LEU A 92 -3.19 -1.56 23.86
C LEU A 92 -2.54 -2.37 25.00
N LYS A 93 -2.07 -3.60 24.73
CA LYS A 93 -1.62 -4.55 25.76
C LYS A 93 -0.44 -5.44 25.35
N GLU A 94 0.03 -5.35 24.11
CA GLU A 94 1.01 -6.26 23.54
C GLU A 94 2.15 -5.46 22.88
N ASP A 95 3.31 -6.09 22.74
CA ASP A 95 4.41 -5.55 21.95
C ASP A 95 4.08 -5.66 20.45
N GLY A 96 4.52 -4.67 19.66
CA GLY A 96 4.35 -4.67 18.20
C GLY A 96 3.55 -3.48 17.68
N SER A 97 2.68 -3.69 16.69
CA SER A 97 1.83 -2.64 16.13
C SER A 97 0.51 -3.15 15.58
N ILE A 98 -0.48 -2.26 15.61
CA ILE A 98 -1.77 -2.40 14.94
C ILE A 98 -1.71 -1.56 13.66
N CYS A 99 -1.78 -2.23 12.53
CA CYS A 99 -1.80 -1.62 11.20
C CYS A 99 -3.26 -1.49 10.73
N ARG A 100 -3.74 -0.24 10.61
CA ARG A 100 -5.06 0.09 10.08
C ARG A 100 -4.93 0.67 8.69
N SER A 101 -5.63 0.09 7.73
CA SER A 101 -5.73 0.63 6.38
C SER A 101 -7.19 0.91 6.01
N SER A 102 -7.45 2.09 5.47
CA SER A 102 -8.71 2.48 4.85
C SER A 102 -8.45 2.77 3.37
N THR A 103 -9.17 2.10 2.48
CA THR A 103 -9.06 2.30 1.03
C THR A 103 -10.43 2.67 0.47
N LYS A 104 -10.49 3.79 -0.26
CA LYS A 104 -11.66 4.22 -1.02
C LYS A 104 -11.40 4.02 -2.50
N TYR A 105 -12.26 3.26 -3.16
CA TYR A 105 -12.24 3.06 -4.61
C TYR A 105 -13.35 3.90 -5.24
N TYR A 106 -13.00 4.60 -6.32
CA TYR A 106 -13.88 5.50 -7.05
C TYR A 106 -13.98 5.06 -8.52
N THR A 107 -15.17 5.18 -9.09
CA THR A 107 -15.37 4.94 -10.53
C THR A 107 -14.56 5.92 -11.36
N ILE A 108 -14.00 5.44 -12.48
CA ILE A 108 -13.41 6.30 -13.51
C ILE A 108 -14.53 6.63 -14.50
N GLU A 109 -14.86 7.92 -14.64
CA GLU A 109 -15.93 8.39 -15.52
C GLU A 109 -17.26 7.66 -15.24
N ASP A 110 -17.89 7.11 -16.29
CA ASP A 110 -19.15 6.37 -16.23
C ASP A 110 -18.96 4.85 -16.10
N ASN A 111 -17.74 4.38 -15.79
CA ASN A 111 -17.48 2.95 -15.58
C ASN A 111 -18.07 2.44 -14.25
N GLU A 112 -18.42 1.15 -14.24
CA GLU A 112 -18.81 0.46 -13.00
C GLU A 112 -17.59 0.10 -12.15
N ILE A 113 -17.79 0.01 -10.82
CA ILE A 113 -16.73 -0.42 -9.92
C ILE A 113 -16.40 -1.90 -10.15
N ASN A 114 -15.16 -2.17 -10.55
CA ASN A 114 -14.67 -3.54 -10.73
C ASN A 114 -14.35 -4.22 -9.40
N LYS A 115 -15.34 -4.91 -8.82
CA LYS A 115 -15.18 -5.63 -7.54
C LYS A 115 -14.18 -6.79 -7.60
N VAL A 116 -13.96 -7.38 -8.78
CA VAL A 116 -13.00 -8.49 -8.96
C VAL A 116 -11.57 -7.97 -8.80
N GLU A 117 -11.25 -6.86 -9.46
CA GLU A 117 -9.95 -6.19 -9.34
C GLU A 117 -9.70 -5.70 -7.91
N ILE A 118 -10.71 -5.10 -7.26
CA ILE A 118 -10.62 -4.70 -5.84
C ILE A 118 -10.26 -5.89 -4.95
N LYS A 119 -10.82 -7.08 -5.21
CA LYS A 119 -10.48 -8.29 -4.45
C LYS A 119 -9.03 -8.70 -4.69
N SER A 120 -8.59 -8.73 -5.95
CA SER A 120 -7.20 -9.06 -6.31
C SER A 120 -6.19 -8.07 -5.73
N ASP A 121 -6.50 -6.77 -5.71
CA ASP A 121 -5.67 -5.74 -5.07
C ASP A 121 -5.54 -5.96 -3.56
N LYS A 122 -6.65 -6.29 -2.89
CA LYS A 122 -6.67 -6.59 -1.45
C LYS A 122 -5.83 -7.81 -1.08
N GLU A 123 -5.85 -8.84 -1.92
CA GLU A 123 -5.05 -10.06 -1.74
C GLU A 123 -3.56 -9.77 -1.99
N ARG A 124 -3.24 -9.04 -3.07
CA ARG A 124 -1.87 -8.62 -3.39
C ARG A 124 -1.27 -7.75 -2.28
N SER A 125 -2.02 -6.75 -1.82
CA SER A 125 -1.61 -5.87 -0.72
C SER A 125 -1.35 -6.65 0.57
N MET A 126 -2.19 -7.66 0.89
CA MET A 126 -1.93 -8.53 2.04
C MET A 126 -0.66 -9.36 1.86
N GLY A 127 -0.44 -9.89 0.66
CA GLY A 127 0.76 -10.66 0.32
C GLY A 127 2.03 -9.83 0.53
N VAL A 128 2.03 -8.59 0.03
CA VAL A 128 3.13 -7.62 0.24
C VAL A 128 3.36 -7.36 1.73
N PHE A 129 2.30 -7.03 2.48
CA PHE A 129 2.40 -6.81 3.92
C PHE A 129 3.05 -8.00 4.64
N LYS A 130 2.59 -9.22 4.36
CA LYS A 130 3.08 -10.44 5.00
C LYS A 130 4.53 -10.76 4.64
N ALA A 131 4.95 -10.47 3.41
CA ALA A 131 6.34 -10.68 3.04
C ALA A 131 7.29 -9.65 3.68
N ILE A 132 6.86 -8.38 3.77
CA ILE A 132 7.60 -7.35 4.51
C ILE A 132 7.72 -7.74 5.98
N GLU A 133 6.62 -8.15 6.61
CA GLU A 133 6.60 -8.64 7.99
C GLU A 133 7.59 -9.80 8.18
N THR A 134 7.52 -10.82 7.31
CA THR A 134 8.42 -11.98 7.34
C THR A 134 9.88 -11.56 7.19
N TYR A 135 10.18 -10.63 6.28
CA TYR A 135 11.53 -10.12 6.08
C TYR A 135 12.08 -9.39 7.31
N LEU A 136 11.28 -8.53 7.94
CA LEU A 136 11.70 -7.79 9.13
C LEU A 136 11.89 -8.70 10.37
N LEU A 137 11.11 -9.78 10.46
CA LEU A 137 11.28 -10.81 11.50
C LEU A 137 12.56 -11.62 11.29
N ALA A 138 12.89 -11.95 10.04
CA ALA A 138 14.13 -12.63 9.69
C ALA A 138 15.37 -11.72 9.76
N ASN A 139 15.19 -10.39 9.71
CA ASN A 139 16.26 -9.39 9.72
C ASN A 139 15.99 -8.32 10.80
N PRO A 140 16.26 -8.60 12.08
CA PRO A 140 15.99 -7.68 13.19
C PRO A 140 16.72 -6.32 13.07
N ASP A 141 17.84 -6.25 12.36
CA ASP A 141 18.65 -5.04 12.18
C ASP A 141 18.33 -4.25 10.90
N ALA A 142 17.39 -4.73 10.07
CA ALA A 142 16.93 -4.04 8.86
C ALA A 142 16.06 -2.80 9.17
#